data_AF-A0A8T5ARN5-F1
#
_entry.id   AF-A0A8T5ARN5-F1
#
_cell.length_a   1.000
_cell.length_b   1.000
_cell.length_c   1.000
_cell.angle_alpha   90.00
_cell.angle_beta   90.00
_cell.angle_gamma   90.00
#
_symmetry.space_group_name_H-M   'P 1'
#
loop_
_entity.id
_entity.type
_entity.pdbx_description
1 polymer ?
#
loop_
_entity_poly.entity_id
_entity_poly.type
_entity_poly.pdbx_seq_one_letter_code
_entity_poly.pdbx_strand_id
1 'polypeptide(L)'
;MQNDLLIKKKIKKGALSGGLDTSILAVVASKYIRQKAFTCAFQRAPAPDIEHARIMAERLNLPHYMHLLTEEELYEAARFVIKTLQVFDPMEV
;
A
#
# COMPACT_ATOMS: atom_id res chain seq x y z
N MET A 1 -32.52 10.98 23.71
CA MET A 1 -31.05 10.93 23.73
C MET A 1 -30.61 9.48 23.47
N GLN A 2 -30.80 9.01 22.24
CA GLN A 2 -30.15 7.78 21.79
C GLN A 2 -28.72 8.18 21.49
N ASN A 3 -27.78 7.71 22.31
CA ASN A 3 -26.36 7.86 22.06
C ASN A 3 -26.08 7.18 20.73
N ASP A 4 -25.94 7.98 19.68
CA ASP A 4 -25.35 7.61 18.41
C ASP A 4 -23.95 7.07 18.70
N LEU A 5 -23.92 5.76 18.90
CA LEU A 5 -22.75 4.92 18.97
C LEU A 5 -22.14 4.86 17.55
N LEU A 6 -21.77 6.01 17.02
CA LEU A 6 -20.86 6.18 15.90
C LEU A 6 -19.49 5.73 16.38
N ILE A 7 -19.33 4.41 16.53
CA ILE A 7 -18.02 3.78 16.52
C ILE A 7 -17.40 4.24 15.20
N LYS A 8 -16.54 5.26 15.25
CA LYS A 8 -15.67 5.64 14.14
C LYS A 8 -14.90 4.38 13.77
N LYS A 9 -15.42 3.58 12.81
CA LYS A 9 -14.73 2.43 12.25
C LYS A 9 -13.38 2.95 11.78
N LYS A 10 -12.30 2.62 12.52
CA LYS A 10 -10.94 3.04 12.18
C LYS A 10 -10.69 2.60 10.74
N ILE A 11 -10.51 3.56 9.84
CA ILE A 11 -10.16 3.27 8.46
C ILE A 11 -8.76 2.65 8.48
N LYS A 12 -8.66 1.40 8.02
CA LYS A 12 -7.40 0.67 7.94
C LYS A 12 -6.66 1.04 6.65
N LYS A 13 -5.35 0.86 6.61
CA LYS A 13 -4.54 1.02 5.39
C LYS A 13 -4.11 -0.37 4.93
N GLY A 14 -4.25 -0.64 3.64
CA GLY A 14 -3.78 -1.87 3.01
C GLY A 14 -2.82 -1.55 1.87
N ALA A 15 -1.77 -2.35 1.72
CA ALA A 15 -0.89 -2.28 0.56
C ALA A 15 -1.63 -2.79 -0.68
N LEU A 16 -1.49 -2.07 -1.78
CA LEU A 16 -2.05 -2.45 -3.08
C LEU A 16 -0.93 -2.30 -4.12
N SER A 17 -0.28 -3.40 -4.45
CA SER A 17 0.83 -3.39 -5.42
C SER A 17 0.33 -3.30 -6.86
N GLY A 18 -0.89 -3.78 -7.14
CA GLY A 18 -1.37 -4.05 -8.50
C GLY A 18 -1.22 -5.53 -8.89
N GLY A 19 -0.43 -6.30 -8.14
CA GLY A 19 -0.37 -7.76 -8.28
C GLY A 19 -1.64 -8.46 -7.79
N LEU A 20 -1.82 -9.71 -8.26
CA LEU A 20 -3.00 -10.53 -7.99
C LEU A 20 -3.29 -10.69 -6.50
N ASP A 21 -2.28 -11.05 -5.70
CA ASP A 21 -2.46 -11.36 -4.27
C ASP A 21 -2.99 -10.17 -3.49
N THR A 22 -2.35 -9.01 -3.63
CA THR A 22 -2.80 -7.77 -2.97
C THR A 22 -4.15 -7.31 -3.49
N SER A 23 -4.49 -7.61 -4.75
CA SER A 23 -5.80 -7.29 -5.33
C SER A 23 -6.91 -8.17 -4.76
N ILE A 24 -6.67 -9.49 -4.63
CA ILE A 24 -7.60 -10.42 -3.97
C ILE A 24 -7.81 -9.99 -2.52
N LEU A 25 -6.73 -9.69 -1.79
CA LEU A 25 -6.83 -9.20 -0.41
C LEU A 25 -7.62 -7.89 -0.33
N ALA A 26 -7.41 -6.95 -1.26
CA ALA A 26 -8.15 -5.70 -1.29
C ALA A 26 -9.66 -5.93 -1.54
N VAL A 27 -10.03 -6.84 -2.44
CA VAL A 27 -11.41 -7.23 -2.74
C VAL A 27 -12.06 -7.93 -1.53
N VAL A 28 -11.35 -8.84 -0.88
CA VAL A 28 -11.89 -9.54 0.29
C VAL A 28 -12.06 -8.55 1.44
N ALA A 29 -11.04 -7.73 1.73
CA ALA A 29 -11.08 -6.77 2.81
C ALA A 29 -12.17 -5.70 2.63
N SER A 30 -12.42 -5.22 1.40
CA SER A 30 -13.46 -4.21 1.13
C SER A 30 -14.88 -4.67 1.50
N LYS A 31 -15.12 -5.99 1.57
CA LYS A 31 -16.40 -6.57 2.02
C LYS A 31 -16.64 -6.42 3.53
N TYR A 32 -15.57 -6.30 4.32
CA TYR A 32 -15.66 -6.33 5.79
C TYR A 32 -15.26 -5.00 6.43
N ILE A 33 -14.32 -4.27 5.84
CA ILE A 33 -13.73 -3.06 6.41
C ILE A 33 -13.68 -1.91 5.40
N ARG A 34 -13.77 -0.68 5.91
CA ARG A 34 -13.38 0.51 5.14
C ARG A 34 -11.86 0.64 5.19
N GLN A 35 -11.23 0.71 4.03
CA GLN A 35 -9.78 0.78 3.93
C GLN A 35 -9.32 1.86 2.94
N LYS A 36 -8.07 2.28 3.12
CA LYS A 36 -7.31 3.11 2.18
C LYS A 36 -6.27 2.22 1.51
N ALA A 37 -6.09 2.39 0.20
CA ALA A 37 -5.04 1.71 -0.55
C ALA A 37 -3.76 2.54 -0.51
N PHE A 38 -2.62 1.88 -0.36
CA PHE A 38 -1.30 2.50 -0.46
C PHE A 38 -0.43 1.74 -1.46
N THR A 39 0.20 2.48 -2.37
CA THR A 39 1.16 1.95 -3.35
C THR A 39 2.46 2.74 -3.24
N CYS A 40 3.57 2.03 -3.29
CA CYS A 40 4.90 2.60 -3.32
C CYS A 40 5.56 2.19 -4.62
N ALA A 41 6.26 3.10 -5.30
CA ALA A 41 6.98 2.81 -6.53
C ALA A 41 8.21 3.69 -6.66
N PHE A 42 9.23 3.22 -7.37
CA PHE A 42 10.44 4.01 -7.57
C PHE A 42 10.26 5.01 -8.72
N GLN A 43 10.55 6.29 -8.46
CA GLN A 43 10.30 7.37 -9.42
C GLN A 43 11.11 7.23 -10.72
N ARG A 44 12.33 6.68 -10.65
CA ARG A 44 13.26 6.59 -11.78
C ARG A 44 13.13 5.31 -12.60
N ALA A 45 12.15 4.46 -12.32
CA ALA A 45 11.93 3.21 -13.06
C ALA A 45 10.48 3.11 -13.58
N PRO A 46 10.24 2.48 -14.74
CA PRO A 46 8.90 2.15 -15.17
C PRO A 46 8.24 1.23 -14.14
N ALA A 47 7.08 1.64 -13.63
CA ALA A 47 6.32 0.88 -12.64
C ALA A 47 4.92 0.56 -13.22
N PRO A 48 4.80 -0.46 -14.10
CA PRO A 48 3.51 -0.84 -14.69
C PRO A 48 2.47 -1.23 -13.62
N ASP A 49 2.95 -1.68 -12.47
CA ASP A 49 2.14 -2.09 -11.32
C ASP A 49 1.30 -0.92 -10.75
N ILE A 50 1.78 0.33 -10.90
CA ILE A 50 1.02 1.53 -10.50
C ILE A 50 -0.33 1.57 -11.20
N GLU A 51 -0.35 1.30 -12.52
CA GLU A 51 -1.57 1.39 -13.31
C GLU A 51 -2.59 0.32 -12.87
N HIS A 52 -2.12 -0.91 -12.63
CA HIS A 52 -2.96 -1.97 -12.09
C HIS A 52 -3.49 -1.64 -10.68
N ALA A 53 -2.65 -1.06 -9.82
CA ALA A 53 -3.06 -0.61 -8.50
C ALA A 53 -4.13 0.50 -8.58
N ARG A 54 -3.95 1.47 -9.48
CA ARG A 54 -4.91 2.55 -9.75
C ARG A 54 -6.26 1.99 -10.22
N ILE A 55 -6.25 1.11 -11.22
CA ILE A 55 -7.46 0.45 -11.73
C ILE A 55 -8.19 -0.29 -10.61
N MET A 56 -7.47 -1.02 -9.76
CA MET A 56 -8.09 -1.74 -8.65
C MET A 56 -8.65 -0.83 -7.56
N ALA A 57 -7.95 0.26 -7.23
CA ALA A 57 -8.45 1.23 -6.27
C ALA A 57 -9.72 1.93 -6.77
N GLU A 58 -9.77 2.30 -8.06
CA GLU A 58 -10.95 2.88 -8.71
C GLU A 58 -12.11 1.89 -8.72
N ARG A 59 -11.86 0.64 -9.12
CA ARG A 59 -12.88 -0.43 -9.16
C ARG A 59 -13.52 -0.68 -7.80
N LEU A 60 -12.74 -0.55 -6.73
CA LEU A 60 -13.20 -0.77 -5.35
C LEU A 60 -13.60 0.53 -4.63
N ASN A 61 -13.53 1.68 -5.31
CA ASN A 61 -13.76 3.01 -4.76
C ASN A 61 -12.99 3.26 -3.46
N LEU A 62 -11.70 2.87 -3.44
CA LEU A 62 -10.81 3.03 -2.30
C LEU A 62 -10.04 4.35 -2.42
N PRO A 63 -9.94 5.16 -1.34
CA PRO A 63 -9.00 6.27 -1.33
C PRO A 63 -7.58 5.71 -1.49
N HIS A 64 -6.92 6.11 -2.57
CA HIS A 64 -5.62 5.58 -2.98
C HIS A 64 -4.53 6.62 -2.77
N TYR A 65 -3.49 6.23 -2.04
CA TYR A 65 -2.31 7.05 -1.80
C TYR A 65 -1.12 6.41 -2.49
N MET A 66 -0.45 7.19 -3.33
CA MET A 66 0.77 6.75 -4.00
C MET A 66 1.96 7.54 -3.44
N HIS A 67 3.03 6.82 -3.16
CA HIS A 67 4.32 7.41 -2.83
C HIS A 67 5.33 6.98 -3.89
N LEU A 68 5.88 7.97 -4.60
CA LEU A 68 6.97 7.76 -5.53
C LEU A 68 8.27 8.02 -4.77
N LEU A 69 9.01 6.95 -4.50
CA LEU A 69 10.30 6.98 -3.82
C LEU A 69 11.32 7.69 -4.71
N THR A 70 12.04 8.66 -4.15
CA THR A 70 13.23 9.23 -4.78
C THR A 70 14.43 8.30 -4.62
N GLU A 71 15.53 8.61 -5.30
CA GLU A 71 16.76 7.84 -5.17
C GLU A 71 17.42 8.04 -3.79
N GLU A 72 17.34 9.25 -3.24
CA GLU A 72 17.83 9.56 -1.89
C GLU A 72 17.05 8.76 -0.83
N GLU A 73 15.72 8.76 -0.93
CA GLU A 73 14.84 7.96 -0.06
C GLU A 73 15.14 6.46 -0.19
N LEU A 74 15.43 5.97 -1.39
CA LEU A 74 15.81 4.57 -1.62
C LEU A 74 17.08 4.19 -0.86
N TYR A 75 18.15 5.00 -0.93
CA TYR A 75 19.40 4.71 -0.21
C TYR A 75 19.25 4.81 1.31
N GLU A 76 18.42 5.73 1.81
CA GLU A 76 18.08 5.81 3.22
C GLU A 76 17.26 4.61 3.68
N ALA A 77 16.24 4.23 2.90
CA ALA A 77 15.40 3.08 3.16
C ALA A 77 16.21 1.78 3.15
N ALA A 78 17.11 1.55 2.18
CA ALA A 78 17.94 0.37 2.12
C ALA A 78 18.78 0.19 3.40
N ARG A 79 19.41 1.26 3.89
CA ARG A 79 20.16 1.24 5.16
C ARG A 79 19.26 0.91 6.35
N PHE A 80 18.05 1.47 6.37
CA PHE A 80 17.08 1.19 7.42
C PHE A 80 16.56 -0.26 7.37
N VAL A 81 16.31 -0.80 6.17
CA VAL A 81 15.85 -2.17 5.94
C VAL A 81 16.91 -3.18 6.38
N ILE A 82 18.17 -3.03 5.98
CA ILE A 82 19.28 -3.89 6.43
C ILE A 82 19.36 -3.90 7.95
N LYS A 83 19.29 -2.73 8.59
CA LYS A 83 19.33 -2.62 10.05
C LYS A 83 18.09 -3.23 10.73
N THR A 84 16.93 -3.19 10.08
CA THR A 84 15.68 -3.70 10.66
C THR A 84 15.57 -5.21 10.50
N LEU A 85 15.84 -5.72 9.29
CA LEU A 85 15.75 -7.13 8.96
C LEU A 85 16.98 -7.92 9.42
N GLN A 86 18.12 -7.25 9.68
CA GLN A 86 19.41 -7.87 9.99
C GLN A 86 19.88 -8.83 8.87
N VAL A 87 19.48 -8.53 7.63
CA VAL A 87 19.85 -9.27 6.42
C VAL A 87 20.55 -8.32 5.44
N PHE A 88 21.49 -8.86 4.68
CA PHE A 88 22.25 -8.15 3.64
C PHE A 88 22.12 -8.79 2.25
N ASP A 89 21.27 -9.81 2.10
CA ASP A 89 20.95 -10.39 0.80
C ASP A 89 20.22 -9.35 -0.06
N PRO A 90 20.73 -8.98 -1.25
CA PRO A 90 20.15 -7.95 -2.11
C PRO A 90 18.79 -8.34 -2.72
N MET A 91 18.37 -9.61 -2.63
CA MET A 91 17.01 -10.02 -3.01
C MET A 91 16.01 -9.81 -1.88
N GLU A 92 16.49 -9.77 -0.62
CA GLU A 92 15.67 -9.54 0.57
C GLU A 92 15.68 -8.07 1.05
N VAL A 93 16.56 -7.24 0.47
CA VAL A 93 16.79 -5.82 0.80
C VAL A 93 16.52 -4.94 -0.41
#